data_AF-A0A959SXP3-F1
#
_entry.id   AF-A0A959SXP3-F1
#
_cell.length_a   1.000
_cell.length_b   1.000
_cell.length_c   1.000
_cell.angle_alpha   90.00
_cell.angle_beta   90.00
_cell.angle_gamma   90.00
#
_symmetry.space_group_name_H-M   'P 1'
#
loop_
_entity.id
_entity.type
_entity.pdbx_description
1 polymer ?
#
loop_
_entity_poly.entity_id
_entity_poly.type
_entity_poly.pdbx_seq_one_letter_code
_entity_poly.pdbx_strand_id
1 'polypeptide(L)'
;MKKLFAVLGLFAFMATIILSSCKKEGSGTPDNSDEAIAHSNDEMRVSNEIDAVSGEVNLVLSSQAGFAGRGEEVETVICDATIIVDTTANPRTVTVTFNGTSCLGDRTRTGVIVVSMDANMRWKNPGATVTVSFQNYKVTRISDNKSITINGTKTITNQSGGLLINLPTLNSIVHLVNSDGLTITFDDGTERSWQVARKQTYTYENGVVLSVEGNHSDGTVSGIAEWGTNRFGRPFTTVITEPLVIRQDCSLRLTGGKVTHEVPLFTVNAWFGLNETGAPTSCPGTAAYYMKLTWSGPAGNIHTTIIPYY
;
A
#
# COMPACT_ATOMS: atom_id res chain seq x y z
N MET A 1 55.39 -34.72 -63.73
CA MET A 1 55.44 -36.16 -63.37
C MET A 1 55.85 -36.30 -61.91
N LYS A 2 55.31 -37.29 -61.17
CA LYS A 2 55.51 -37.55 -59.72
C LYS A 2 54.91 -36.45 -58.81
N LYS A 3 54.31 -36.66 -57.63
CA LYS A 3 53.51 -37.72 -56.93
C LYS A 3 52.72 -36.89 -55.87
N LEU A 4 51.40 -36.96 -55.59
CA LEU A 4 50.39 -38.01 -55.40
C LEU A 4 50.58 -38.86 -54.11
N PHE A 5 49.63 -38.70 -53.16
CA PHE A 5 49.49 -39.34 -51.82
C PHE A 5 50.61 -39.01 -50.80
N ALA A 6 50.41 -38.86 -49.47
CA ALA A 6 49.24 -38.64 -48.59
C ALA A 6 49.79 -38.04 -47.23
N VAL A 7 49.14 -37.91 -46.05
CA VAL A 7 47.86 -38.38 -45.46
C VAL A 7 47.41 -37.47 -44.28
N LEU A 8 46.37 -37.87 -43.52
CA LEU A 8 45.80 -37.36 -42.24
C LEU A 8 46.57 -36.30 -41.40
N GLY A 9 45.85 -35.29 -40.87
CA GLY A 9 46.42 -34.23 -40.01
C GLY A 9 45.45 -33.38 -39.15
N LEU A 10 44.41 -33.98 -38.55
CA LEU A 10 43.56 -33.49 -37.44
C LEU A 10 42.83 -32.11 -37.54
N PHE A 11 41.52 -32.12 -37.29
CA PHE A 11 40.69 -30.94 -37.02
C PHE A 11 41.07 -30.31 -35.65
N ALA A 12 41.28 -29.00 -35.58
CA ALA A 12 41.43 -28.27 -34.32
C ALA A 12 40.64 -26.96 -34.34
N PHE A 13 39.58 -26.91 -33.53
CA PHE A 13 38.61 -25.81 -33.46
C PHE A 13 39.26 -24.51 -32.97
N MET A 14 39.10 -23.40 -33.70
CA MET A 14 39.66 -22.11 -33.29
C MET A 14 38.80 -21.50 -32.18
N ALA A 15 39.17 -21.77 -30.93
CA ALA A 15 38.39 -21.36 -29.76
C ALA A 15 38.39 -19.84 -29.59
N THR A 16 37.23 -19.20 -29.78
CA THR A 16 36.98 -17.82 -29.38
C THR A 16 37.06 -17.70 -27.86
N ILE A 17 38.10 -17.03 -27.36
CA ILE A 17 38.24 -16.72 -25.93
C ILE A 17 37.19 -15.69 -25.55
N ILE A 18 36.04 -16.18 -25.04
CA ILE A 18 35.06 -15.33 -24.38
C ILE A 18 35.66 -14.90 -23.04
N LEU A 19 36.05 -13.63 -22.93
CA LEU A 19 36.52 -13.05 -21.67
C LEU A 19 35.33 -12.87 -20.73
N SER A 20 34.94 -13.93 -20.02
CA SER A 20 33.98 -13.85 -18.93
C SER A 20 34.57 -13.01 -17.80
N SER A 21 34.13 -11.75 -17.71
CA SER A 21 34.45 -10.85 -16.60
C SER A 21 33.75 -11.33 -15.33
N CYS A 22 34.32 -12.35 -14.70
CA CYS A 22 34.00 -12.68 -13.32
C CYS A 22 34.36 -11.49 -12.46
N LYS A 23 33.37 -10.67 -12.08
CA LYS A 23 33.52 -9.73 -10.96
C LYS A 23 34.04 -10.53 -9.78
N LYS A 24 35.16 -10.10 -9.20
CA LYS A 24 35.68 -10.66 -7.96
C LYS A 24 34.62 -10.45 -6.87
N GLU A 25 33.96 -11.53 -6.45
CA GLU A 25 33.09 -11.48 -5.29
C GLU A 25 33.93 -11.07 -4.07
N GLY A 26 33.57 -9.94 -3.48
CA GLY A 26 34.10 -9.55 -2.18
C GLY A 26 33.42 -10.41 -1.12
N SER A 27 34.19 -11.06 -0.26
CA SER A 27 33.68 -11.89 0.84
C SER A 27 33.16 -11.02 1.99
N GLY A 28 32.13 -10.23 1.71
CA GLY A 28 31.36 -9.44 2.67
C GLY A 28 29.87 -9.69 2.48
N THR A 29 29.07 -9.43 3.52
CA THR A 29 27.62 -9.49 3.46
C THR A 29 27.10 -8.62 2.30
N PRO A 30 26.13 -9.07 1.49
CA PRO A 30 25.61 -8.25 0.38
C PRO A 30 24.94 -6.97 0.90
N ASP A 31 25.19 -5.86 0.21
CA ASP A 31 24.51 -4.59 0.48
C ASP A 31 23.08 -4.66 -0.08
N ASN A 32 22.10 -4.60 0.82
CA ASN A 32 20.68 -4.68 0.50
C ASN A 32 20.02 -3.29 0.41
N SER A 33 20.79 -2.21 0.31
CA SER A 33 20.28 -0.83 0.32
C SER A 33 19.22 -0.56 -0.76
N ASP A 34 19.42 -1.03 -1.99
CA ASP A 34 18.42 -0.90 -3.06
C ASP A 34 17.12 -1.65 -2.73
N GLU A 35 17.22 -2.80 -2.08
CA GLU A 35 16.07 -3.61 -1.66
C GLU A 35 15.29 -2.95 -0.52
N ALA A 36 16.00 -2.43 0.48
CA ALA A 36 15.44 -1.71 1.62
C ALA A 36 14.67 -0.45 1.17
N ILE A 37 15.26 0.33 0.25
CA ILE A 37 14.65 1.55 -0.30
C ILE A 37 13.42 1.22 -1.15
N ALA A 38 13.51 0.19 -2.00
CA ALA A 38 12.39 -0.22 -2.85
C ALA A 38 11.23 -0.80 -2.03
N HIS A 39 11.50 -1.71 -1.10
CA HIS A 39 10.49 -2.32 -0.24
C HIS A 39 9.72 -1.27 0.57
N SER A 40 10.39 -0.30 1.21
CA SER A 40 9.67 0.78 1.90
C SER A 40 8.85 1.69 0.97
N ASN A 41 9.24 1.86 -0.30
CA ASN A 41 8.41 2.57 -1.29
C ASN A 41 7.15 1.77 -1.64
N ASP A 42 7.29 0.44 -1.79
CA ASP A 42 6.21 -0.48 -2.10
C ASP A 42 5.19 -0.57 -0.95
N GLU A 43 5.67 -0.76 0.28
CA GLU A 43 4.86 -0.81 1.51
C GLU A 43 4.05 0.47 1.70
N MET A 44 4.73 1.64 1.69
CA MET A 44 4.08 2.94 1.79
C MET A 44 3.00 3.11 0.72
N ARG A 45 3.27 2.67 -0.51
CA ARG A 45 2.33 2.80 -1.61
C ARG A 45 1.11 1.89 -1.48
N VAL A 46 1.31 0.60 -1.17
CA VAL A 46 0.21 -0.36 -0.95
C VAL A 46 -0.63 0.11 0.26
N SER A 47 0.03 0.50 1.34
CA SER A 47 -0.57 1.15 2.53
C SER A 47 -1.49 2.32 2.15
N ASN A 48 -0.98 3.30 1.41
CA ASN A 48 -1.72 4.51 1.06
C ASN A 48 -2.94 4.21 0.17
N GLU A 49 -2.86 3.26 -0.76
CA GLU A 49 -4.03 2.83 -1.53
C GLU A 49 -5.06 2.09 -0.68
N ILE A 50 -4.62 1.23 0.24
CA ILE A 50 -5.51 0.49 1.13
C ILE A 50 -6.27 1.42 2.07
N ASP A 51 -5.60 2.43 2.66
CA ASP A 51 -6.26 3.42 3.52
C ASP A 51 -7.15 4.38 2.72
N ALA A 52 -6.68 4.88 1.55
CA ALA A 52 -7.49 5.76 0.69
C ALA A 52 -8.81 5.09 0.28
N VAL A 53 -8.76 3.83 -0.15
CA VAL A 53 -9.96 3.05 -0.48
C VAL A 53 -10.83 2.80 0.75
N SER A 54 -10.27 2.64 1.97
CA SER A 54 -11.09 2.59 3.20
C SER A 54 -11.82 3.91 3.46
N GLY A 55 -11.22 5.05 3.11
CA GLY A 55 -11.86 6.37 3.16
C GLY A 55 -12.99 6.52 2.13
N GLU A 56 -12.74 6.12 0.87
CA GLU A 56 -13.74 6.15 -0.21
C GLU A 56 -14.95 5.23 0.08
N VAL A 57 -14.69 4.03 0.59
CA VAL A 57 -15.73 3.11 1.07
C VAL A 57 -16.58 3.76 2.16
N ASN A 58 -15.96 4.48 3.11
CA ASN A 58 -16.68 5.20 4.15
C ASN A 58 -17.53 6.37 3.63
N LEU A 59 -17.01 7.14 2.67
CA LEU A 59 -17.74 8.22 2.00
C LEU A 59 -19.00 7.67 1.32
N VAL A 60 -18.83 6.64 0.48
CA VAL A 60 -19.91 5.98 -0.25
C VAL A 60 -20.94 5.38 0.72
N LEU A 61 -20.52 4.55 1.68
CA LEU A 61 -21.44 3.90 2.63
C LEU A 61 -22.19 4.89 3.54
N SER A 62 -21.62 6.07 3.82
CA SER A 62 -22.26 7.13 4.64
C SER A 62 -23.24 7.99 3.83
N SER A 63 -23.12 8.01 2.51
CA SER A 63 -23.95 8.81 1.60
C SER A 63 -25.24 8.11 1.18
N GLN A 64 -25.17 6.81 0.93
CA GLN A 64 -26.28 6.02 0.40
C GLN A 64 -27.23 5.62 1.53
N ALA A 65 -28.48 6.10 1.48
CA ALA A 65 -29.47 5.93 2.56
C ALA A 65 -29.66 4.47 2.97
N GLY A 66 -29.76 3.58 1.97
CA GLY A 66 -29.89 2.14 2.18
C GLY A 66 -28.73 1.50 2.96
N PHE A 67 -27.50 1.98 2.78
CA PHE A 67 -26.31 1.47 3.46
C PHE A 67 -26.11 2.13 4.83
N ALA A 68 -26.09 3.47 4.88
CA ALA A 68 -25.86 4.24 6.09
C ALA A 68 -26.94 4.01 7.18
N GLY A 69 -28.20 3.77 6.78
CA GLY A 69 -29.33 3.76 7.70
C GLY A 69 -29.76 5.17 8.13
N ARG A 70 -29.75 6.10 7.18
CA ARG A 70 -30.22 7.49 7.27
C ARG A 70 -31.46 7.67 6.37
N GLY A 71 -32.22 8.75 6.56
CA GLY A 71 -33.48 8.99 5.83
C GLY A 71 -33.31 9.52 4.40
N GLU A 72 -32.15 10.11 4.08
CA GLU A 72 -31.90 10.85 2.83
C GLU A 72 -30.54 10.46 2.25
N GLU A 73 -30.46 10.40 0.93
CA GLU A 73 -29.21 10.23 0.18
C GLU A 73 -28.43 11.56 0.12
N VAL A 74 -27.11 11.47 0.02
CA VAL A 74 -26.23 12.61 -0.22
C VAL A 74 -25.45 12.35 -1.51
N GLU A 75 -25.36 13.36 -2.37
CA GLU A 75 -24.54 13.26 -3.58
C GLU A 75 -23.09 12.93 -3.22
N THR A 76 -22.51 11.94 -3.90
CA THR A 76 -21.12 11.53 -3.71
C THR A 76 -20.39 11.51 -5.04
N VAL A 77 -19.24 12.17 -5.05
CA VAL A 77 -18.34 12.24 -6.21
C VAL A 77 -17.01 11.65 -5.81
N ILE A 78 -16.66 10.53 -6.43
CA ILE A 78 -15.27 10.11 -6.59
C ILE A 78 -14.86 10.66 -7.97
N CYS A 79 -13.95 11.62 -7.99
CA CYS A 79 -13.66 12.47 -9.16
C CYS A 79 -13.22 11.72 -10.43
N ASP A 80 -12.72 10.49 -10.27
CA ASP A 80 -12.14 9.63 -11.31
C ASP A 80 -12.83 8.26 -11.42
N ALA A 81 -14.08 8.16 -10.94
CA ALA A 81 -14.84 6.91 -11.03
C ALA A 81 -16.35 7.11 -11.25
N THR A 82 -16.96 6.14 -11.96
CA THR A 82 -18.41 5.97 -12.02
C THR A 82 -18.87 5.06 -10.89
N ILE A 83 -19.93 5.46 -10.18
CA ILE A 83 -20.51 4.70 -9.05
C ILE A 83 -21.87 4.13 -9.46
N ILE A 84 -22.07 2.83 -9.24
CA ILE A 84 -23.36 2.13 -9.44
C ILE A 84 -23.76 1.48 -8.11
N VAL A 85 -24.99 1.71 -7.66
CA VAL A 85 -25.49 1.29 -6.34
C VAL A 85 -26.68 0.35 -6.50
N ASP A 86 -26.63 -0.81 -5.85
CA ASP A 86 -27.77 -1.73 -5.70
C ASP A 86 -28.09 -1.93 -4.21
N THR A 87 -29.20 -1.33 -3.77
CA THR A 87 -29.77 -1.48 -2.42
C THR A 87 -30.85 -2.56 -2.32
N THR A 88 -31.20 -3.20 -3.45
CA THR A 88 -32.30 -4.16 -3.61
C THR A 88 -31.85 -5.61 -3.51
N ALA A 89 -30.63 -5.93 -3.97
CA ALA A 89 -30.02 -7.24 -3.78
C ALA A 89 -29.66 -7.53 -2.31
N ASN A 90 -29.43 -8.81 -2.00
CA ASN A 90 -28.75 -9.24 -0.78
C ASN A 90 -27.61 -10.22 -1.14
N PRO A 91 -26.33 -9.89 -0.88
CA PRO A 91 -25.85 -8.63 -0.32
C PRO A 91 -26.14 -7.44 -1.25
N ARG A 92 -26.27 -6.26 -0.65
CA ARG A 92 -26.31 -4.99 -1.37
C ARG A 92 -24.91 -4.63 -1.84
N THR A 93 -24.80 -4.01 -3.01
CA THR A 93 -23.50 -3.69 -3.60
C THR A 93 -23.35 -2.22 -3.97
N VAL A 94 -22.11 -1.74 -3.92
CA VAL A 94 -21.69 -0.54 -4.65
C VAL A 94 -20.49 -0.87 -5.51
N THR A 95 -20.63 -0.67 -6.81
CA THR A 95 -19.58 -0.89 -7.81
C THR A 95 -18.99 0.46 -8.20
N VAL A 96 -17.71 0.66 -7.90
CA VAL A 96 -16.93 1.86 -8.23
C VAL A 96 -15.97 1.50 -9.36
N THR A 97 -16.18 2.10 -10.54
CA THR A 97 -15.37 1.86 -11.75
C THR A 97 -14.46 3.05 -11.99
N PHE A 98 -13.17 2.92 -11.69
CA PHE A 98 -12.16 3.95 -11.88
C PHE A 98 -11.71 4.01 -13.35
N ASN A 99 -11.57 5.22 -13.88
CA ASN A 99 -11.21 5.45 -15.28
C ASN A 99 -10.49 6.79 -15.55
N GLY A 100 -9.89 7.42 -14.53
CA GLY A 100 -9.43 8.81 -14.62
C GLY A 100 -8.17 9.15 -13.81
N THR A 101 -8.07 10.43 -13.44
CA THR A 101 -6.96 11.01 -12.65
C THR A 101 -7.48 11.46 -11.30
N SER A 102 -6.77 11.12 -10.22
CA SER A 102 -7.13 11.44 -8.84
C SER A 102 -7.44 12.93 -8.62
N CYS A 103 -8.18 13.22 -7.55
CA CYS A 103 -8.65 14.58 -7.27
C CYS A 103 -7.51 15.54 -6.89
N LEU A 104 -6.31 15.01 -6.62
CA LEU A 104 -5.09 15.76 -6.35
C LEU A 104 -4.16 15.89 -7.59
N GLY A 105 -4.46 15.20 -8.70
CA GLY A 105 -3.66 15.24 -9.93
C GLY A 105 -2.34 14.47 -9.88
N ASP A 106 -2.16 13.57 -8.90
CA ASP A 106 -0.89 12.89 -8.58
C ASP A 106 -0.79 11.44 -9.09
N ARG A 107 -1.93 10.78 -9.30
CA ARG A 107 -2.03 9.38 -9.75
C ARG A 107 -3.23 9.17 -10.68
N THR A 108 -3.10 8.28 -11.65
CA THR A 108 -4.24 7.78 -12.44
C THR A 108 -4.74 6.45 -11.89
N ARG A 109 -6.05 6.20 -11.99
CA ARG A 109 -6.72 5.03 -11.44
C ARG A 109 -7.61 4.37 -12.48
N THR A 110 -7.50 3.04 -12.57
CA THR A 110 -8.28 2.21 -13.51
C THR A 110 -8.68 0.90 -12.84
N GLY A 111 -9.82 0.33 -13.25
CA GLY A 111 -10.31 -0.96 -12.73
C GLY A 111 -11.53 -0.79 -11.84
N VAL A 112 -11.94 -1.87 -11.17
CA VAL A 112 -13.21 -1.90 -10.42
C VAL A 112 -12.97 -2.26 -8.95
N ILE A 113 -13.71 -1.59 -8.07
CA ILE A 113 -13.87 -1.99 -6.68
C ILE A 113 -15.36 -2.27 -6.43
N VAL A 114 -15.68 -3.44 -5.87
CA VAL A 114 -17.05 -3.79 -5.46
C VAL A 114 -17.12 -3.88 -3.94
N VAL A 115 -17.91 -3.00 -3.34
CA VAL A 115 -18.27 -3.03 -1.92
C VAL A 115 -19.54 -3.84 -1.75
N SER A 116 -19.58 -4.74 -0.76
CA SER A 116 -20.68 -5.66 -0.51
C SER A 116 -21.06 -5.66 0.97
N MET A 117 -22.36 -5.50 1.28
CA MET A 117 -22.90 -5.48 2.66
C MET A 117 -24.21 -6.26 2.76
N ASP A 118 -24.42 -7.01 3.83
CA ASP A 118 -25.71 -7.68 4.10
C ASP A 118 -26.86 -6.65 4.20
N ALA A 119 -28.00 -6.95 3.58
CA ALA A 119 -29.15 -6.05 3.48
C ALA A 119 -29.84 -5.75 4.83
N ASN A 120 -29.59 -6.55 5.87
CA ASN A 120 -30.08 -6.35 7.24
C ASN A 120 -29.14 -5.46 8.07
N MET A 121 -27.85 -5.41 7.72
CA MET A 121 -26.88 -4.50 8.36
C MET A 121 -27.05 -3.04 7.89
N ARG A 122 -26.55 -2.10 8.69
CA ARG A 122 -26.40 -0.67 8.31
C ARG A 122 -25.04 -0.21 8.78
N TRP A 123 -24.33 0.57 7.97
CA TRP A 123 -22.93 0.94 8.22
C TRP A 123 -22.73 1.68 9.55
N LYS A 124 -23.74 2.41 10.03
CA LYS A 124 -23.70 3.10 11.33
C LYS A 124 -23.70 2.18 12.56
N ASN A 125 -24.00 0.89 12.41
CA ASN A 125 -24.16 -0.02 13.54
C ASN A 125 -22.79 -0.60 13.98
N PRO A 126 -22.53 -0.76 15.29
CA PRO A 126 -21.37 -1.50 15.76
C PRO A 126 -21.37 -2.94 15.23
N GLY A 127 -20.20 -3.43 14.82
CA GLY A 127 -20.01 -4.75 14.19
C GLY A 127 -20.41 -4.82 12.71
N ALA A 128 -21.00 -3.77 12.12
CA ALA A 128 -21.35 -3.77 10.70
C ALA A 128 -20.10 -3.98 9.84
N THR A 129 -20.14 -4.96 8.95
CA THR A 129 -18.96 -5.37 8.16
C THR A 129 -19.28 -5.36 6.67
N VAL A 130 -18.33 -4.87 5.87
CA VAL A 130 -18.37 -4.90 4.41
C VAL A 130 -17.19 -5.68 3.84
N THR A 131 -17.42 -6.35 2.72
CA THR A 131 -16.35 -6.91 1.89
C THR A 131 -16.06 -5.96 0.74
N VAL A 132 -14.79 -5.69 0.47
CA VAL A 132 -14.30 -4.82 -0.60
C VAL A 132 -13.46 -5.69 -1.53
N SER A 133 -13.98 -5.98 -2.72
CA SER A 133 -13.32 -6.74 -3.77
C SER A 133 -12.61 -5.80 -4.75
N PHE A 134 -11.31 -6.03 -4.95
CA PHE A 134 -10.51 -5.35 -5.96
C PHE A 134 -10.45 -6.21 -7.23
N GLN A 135 -10.76 -5.60 -8.37
CA GLN A 135 -10.77 -6.25 -9.69
C GLN A 135 -9.94 -5.40 -10.65
N ASN A 136 -8.66 -5.76 -10.78
CA ASN A 136 -7.63 -5.04 -11.52
C ASN A 136 -7.56 -3.55 -11.14
N TYR A 137 -7.70 -3.22 -9.84
CA TYR A 137 -7.56 -1.84 -9.35
C TYR A 137 -6.10 -1.41 -9.50
N LYS A 138 -5.79 -0.81 -10.64
CA LYS A 138 -4.45 -0.34 -11.01
C LYS A 138 -4.34 1.15 -10.76
N VAL A 139 -3.28 1.51 -10.04
CA VAL A 139 -2.95 2.90 -9.72
C VAL A 139 -1.55 3.21 -10.23
N THR A 140 -1.42 4.26 -11.04
CA THR A 140 -0.16 4.67 -11.68
C THR A 140 0.21 6.07 -11.22
N ARG A 141 1.41 6.27 -10.66
CA ARG A 141 1.87 7.56 -10.15
C ARG A 141 2.37 8.43 -11.30
N ILE A 142 1.92 9.67 -11.40
CA ILE A 142 2.22 10.55 -12.54
C ILE A 142 3.68 11.03 -12.53
N SER A 143 4.31 11.16 -11.36
CA SER A 143 5.69 11.67 -11.23
C SER A 143 6.79 10.72 -11.73
N ASP A 144 6.55 9.41 -11.76
CA ASP A 144 7.54 8.40 -12.20
C ASP A 144 6.97 7.23 -13.03
N ASN A 145 5.69 7.29 -13.42
CA ASN A 145 4.96 6.27 -14.19
C ASN A 145 4.93 4.85 -13.58
N LYS A 146 5.42 4.64 -12.36
CA LYS A 146 5.32 3.34 -11.70
C LYS A 146 3.88 3.00 -11.40
N SER A 147 3.49 1.74 -11.51
CA SER A 147 2.16 1.24 -11.17
C SER A 147 2.17 0.14 -10.12
N ILE A 148 1.09 0.03 -9.34
CA ILE A 148 0.68 -1.23 -8.72
C ILE A 148 -0.72 -1.60 -9.19
N THR A 149 -1.03 -2.89 -9.27
CA THR A 149 -2.38 -3.43 -9.48
C THR A 149 -2.76 -4.26 -8.26
N ILE A 150 -3.91 -3.96 -7.66
CA ILE A 150 -4.46 -4.70 -6.52
C ILE A 150 -5.61 -5.59 -7.01
N ASN A 151 -5.58 -6.86 -6.59
CA ASN A 151 -6.60 -7.87 -6.81
C ASN A 151 -6.90 -8.59 -5.48
N GLY A 152 -8.08 -9.21 -5.35
CA GLY A 152 -8.49 -9.97 -4.17
C GLY A 152 -9.53 -9.24 -3.31
N THR A 153 -9.60 -9.54 -2.00
CA THR A 153 -10.61 -8.98 -1.09
C THR A 153 -10.03 -8.53 0.24
N LYS A 154 -10.49 -7.37 0.74
CA LYS A 154 -10.36 -6.97 2.15
C LYS A 154 -11.74 -6.85 2.80
N THR A 155 -11.82 -7.00 4.11
CA THR A 155 -12.99 -6.66 4.92
C THR A 155 -12.76 -5.33 5.63
N ILE A 156 -13.85 -4.59 5.88
CA ILE A 156 -13.84 -3.44 6.80
C ILE A 156 -15.01 -3.61 7.78
N THR A 157 -14.71 -3.65 9.07
CA THR A 157 -15.69 -3.76 10.15
C THR A 157 -15.75 -2.45 10.92
N ASN A 158 -16.94 -1.84 11.03
CA ASN A 158 -17.18 -0.71 11.92
C ASN A 158 -17.29 -1.19 13.37
N GLN A 159 -16.19 -1.16 14.11
CA GLN A 159 -16.09 -1.73 15.45
C GLN A 159 -16.89 -0.91 16.49
N SER A 160 -16.80 0.42 16.43
CA SER A 160 -17.50 1.32 17.36
C SER A 160 -18.96 1.61 16.97
N GLY A 161 -19.31 1.45 15.70
CA GLY A 161 -20.48 2.11 15.12
C GLY A 161 -20.23 3.61 14.89
N GLY A 162 -21.26 4.30 14.39
CA GLY A 162 -21.20 5.69 13.94
C GLY A 162 -20.98 5.83 12.43
N LEU A 163 -21.07 7.06 11.92
CA LEU A 163 -20.73 7.44 10.54
C LEU A 163 -19.77 8.62 10.59
N LEU A 164 -18.82 8.73 9.66
CA LEU A 164 -17.81 9.81 9.70
C LEU A 164 -18.42 11.23 9.64
N ILE A 165 -19.60 11.39 9.04
CA ILE A 165 -20.36 12.66 9.06
C ILE A 165 -20.81 13.09 10.47
N ASN A 166 -20.95 12.14 11.40
CA ASN A 166 -21.28 12.41 12.80
C ASN A 166 -20.05 12.65 13.68
N LEU A 167 -18.83 12.49 13.15
CA LEU A 167 -17.58 12.54 13.92
C LEU A 167 -17.36 13.87 14.68
N PRO A 168 -17.82 15.05 14.22
CA PRO A 168 -17.78 16.28 15.03
C PRO A 168 -18.62 16.23 16.34
N THR A 169 -19.44 15.20 16.51
CA THR A 169 -20.30 14.96 17.70
C THR A 169 -20.01 13.64 18.41
N LEU A 170 -18.96 12.92 18.00
CA LEU A 170 -18.53 11.63 18.55
C LEU A 170 -17.05 11.72 18.95
N ASN A 171 -16.68 11.10 20.07
CA ASN A 171 -15.28 11.15 20.55
C ASN A 171 -14.31 10.48 19.55
N SER A 172 -14.72 9.35 18.97
CA SER A 172 -14.01 8.65 17.92
C SER A 172 -14.93 7.66 17.18
N ILE A 173 -14.47 7.18 16.03
CA ILE A 173 -15.00 5.99 15.34
C ILE A 173 -13.82 5.05 15.07
N VAL A 174 -13.99 3.74 15.29
CA VAL A 174 -12.93 2.74 15.11
C VAL A 174 -13.38 1.71 14.08
N HIS A 175 -12.59 1.53 13.03
CA HIS A 175 -12.75 0.47 12.03
C HIS A 175 -11.60 -0.53 12.10
N LEU A 176 -11.87 -1.80 11.82
CA LEU A 176 -10.85 -2.81 11.56
C LEU A 176 -10.83 -3.12 10.06
N VAL A 177 -9.64 -3.22 9.46
CA VAL A 177 -9.42 -3.50 8.03
C VAL A 177 -8.53 -4.74 7.92
N ASN A 178 -9.05 -5.84 7.36
CA ASN A 178 -8.32 -7.11 7.32
C ASN A 178 -8.34 -7.75 5.92
N SER A 179 -7.26 -8.43 5.53
CA SER A 179 -7.19 -9.31 4.35
C SER A 179 -6.16 -10.41 4.56
N ASP A 180 -6.56 -11.66 4.31
CA ASP A 180 -5.69 -12.83 4.39
C ASP A 180 -4.88 -13.07 3.09
N GLY A 181 -5.08 -12.25 2.06
CA GLY A 181 -4.38 -12.38 0.78
C GLY A 181 -4.93 -11.46 -0.31
N LEU A 182 -4.37 -10.26 -0.39
CA LEU A 182 -4.40 -9.45 -1.60
C LEU A 182 -3.30 -9.91 -2.55
N THR A 183 -3.55 -9.76 -3.84
CA THR A 183 -2.57 -9.95 -4.91
C THR A 183 -2.12 -8.59 -5.41
N ILE A 184 -0.82 -8.31 -5.28
CA ILE A 184 -0.19 -7.05 -5.72
C ILE A 184 0.71 -7.35 -6.91
N THR A 185 0.39 -6.78 -8.08
CA THR A 185 1.25 -6.81 -9.27
C THR A 185 2.01 -5.49 -9.39
N PHE A 186 3.35 -5.54 -9.50
CA PHE A 186 4.22 -4.37 -9.57
C PHE A 186 4.53 -3.91 -11.00
N ASP A 187 5.23 -2.77 -11.12
CA ASP A 187 5.67 -2.15 -12.37
C ASP A 187 6.70 -2.98 -13.17
N ASP A 188 7.41 -3.89 -12.50
CA ASP A 188 8.28 -4.90 -13.12
C ASP A 188 7.54 -6.18 -13.55
N GLY A 189 6.21 -6.25 -13.34
CA GLY A 189 5.38 -7.40 -13.64
C GLY A 189 5.48 -8.54 -12.60
N THR A 190 6.22 -8.37 -11.50
CA THR A 190 6.19 -9.35 -10.41
C THR A 190 4.86 -9.30 -9.67
N GLU A 191 4.35 -10.47 -9.28
CA GLU A 191 3.09 -10.61 -8.54
C GLU A 191 3.34 -11.25 -7.16
N ARG A 192 2.71 -10.69 -6.12
CA ARG A 192 2.99 -11.03 -4.72
C ARG A 192 1.73 -11.09 -3.87
N SER A 193 1.79 -11.90 -2.81
CA SER A 193 0.78 -11.96 -1.76
C SER A 193 1.05 -10.91 -0.69
N TRP A 194 0.00 -10.20 -0.27
CA TRP A 194 0.00 -9.19 0.79
C TRP A 194 -1.15 -9.47 1.75
N GLN A 195 -0.84 -9.56 3.04
CA GLN A 195 -1.80 -9.62 4.13
C GLN A 195 -1.92 -8.23 4.76
N VAL A 196 -3.09 -7.94 5.32
CA VAL A 196 -3.40 -6.67 5.99
C VAL A 196 -4.18 -6.95 7.26
N ALA A 197 -3.81 -6.31 8.36
CA ALA A 197 -4.57 -6.27 9.60
C ALA A 197 -4.36 -4.92 10.30
N ARG A 198 -5.23 -3.95 10.02
CA ARG A 198 -5.15 -2.57 10.53
C ARG A 198 -6.33 -2.22 11.42
N LYS A 199 -6.06 -1.39 12.42
CA LYS A 199 -7.03 -0.67 13.22
C LYS A 199 -6.96 0.80 12.80
N GLN A 200 -8.07 1.33 12.30
CA GLN A 200 -8.22 2.71 11.86
C GLN A 200 -9.09 3.47 12.87
N THR A 201 -8.48 4.37 13.64
CA THR A 201 -9.16 5.22 14.62
C THR A 201 -9.35 6.63 14.05
N TYR A 202 -10.60 7.00 13.78
CA TYR A 202 -11.01 8.31 13.29
C TYR A 202 -11.39 9.22 14.48
N THR A 203 -10.93 10.47 14.46
CA THR A 203 -11.24 11.53 15.44
C THR A 203 -11.46 12.87 14.73
N TYR A 204 -11.98 13.89 15.43
CA TYR A 204 -12.23 15.21 14.84
C TYR A 204 -11.41 16.30 15.54
N GLU A 205 -10.55 16.98 14.78
CA GLU A 205 -9.77 18.15 15.23
C GLU A 205 -9.79 19.22 14.13
N ASN A 206 -10.87 20.00 14.06
CA ASN A 206 -11.18 20.94 12.96
C ASN A 206 -11.26 20.30 11.55
N GLY A 207 -11.31 18.97 11.51
CA GLY A 207 -11.30 18.11 10.33
C GLY A 207 -11.17 16.65 10.77
N VAL A 208 -11.38 15.70 9.87
CA VAL A 208 -11.15 14.28 10.16
C VAL A 208 -9.65 14.02 10.29
N VAL A 209 -9.25 13.45 11.43
CA VAL A 209 -7.93 12.89 11.67
C VAL A 209 -8.07 11.37 11.78
N LEU A 210 -7.29 10.63 10.99
CA LEU A 210 -7.22 9.18 10.98
C LEU A 210 -5.87 8.73 11.56
N SER A 211 -5.91 7.95 12.64
CA SER A 211 -4.76 7.27 13.22
C SER A 211 -4.83 5.78 12.86
N VAL A 212 -3.80 5.24 12.22
CA VAL A 212 -3.71 3.83 11.82
C VAL A 212 -2.69 3.09 12.68
N GLU A 213 -3.10 1.95 13.21
CA GLU A 213 -2.31 1.04 14.05
C GLU A 213 -2.35 -0.38 13.44
N GLY A 214 -1.32 -1.19 13.68
CA GLY A 214 -1.38 -2.62 13.36
C GLY A 214 -2.28 -3.37 14.33
N ASN A 215 -3.05 -4.33 13.82
CA ASN A 215 -4.08 -5.08 14.55
C ASN A 215 -3.76 -6.58 14.65
N HIS A 216 -2.60 -7.02 14.16
CA HIS A 216 -2.12 -8.40 14.28
C HIS A 216 -0.90 -8.51 15.22
N SER A 217 -0.70 -9.71 15.74
CA SER A 217 0.42 -10.10 16.59
C SER A 217 0.78 -11.56 16.29
N ASP A 218 2.07 -11.85 16.14
CA ASP A 218 2.61 -13.21 16.00
C ASP A 218 3.76 -13.41 17.01
N GLY A 219 3.71 -14.52 17.74
CA GLY A 219 4.62 -14.82 18.85
C GLY A 219 4.70 -13.70 19.88
N THR A 220 5.80 -12.95 19.84
CA THR A 220 6.09 -11.78 20.70
C THR A 220 6.01 -10.44 19.97
N VAL A 221 5.83 -10.44 18.66
CA VAL A 221 5.69 -9.22 17.83
C VAL A 221 4.22 -8.81 17.83
N SER A 222 3.95 -7.53 18.00
CA SER A 222 2.59 -6.96 18.03
C SER A 222 2.57 -5.60 17.32
N GLY A 223 1.39 -5.17 16.87
CA GLY A 223 1.28 -4.01 15.99
C GLY A 223 1.67 -4.33 14.55
N ILE A 224 1.64 -5.60 14.15
CA ILE A 224 1.78 -6.02 12.75
C ILE A 224 0.59 -5.46 11.99
N ALA A 225 0.88 -4.77 10.88
CA ALA A 225 -0.10 -4.17 9.99
C ALA A 225 -0.14 -4.91 8.64
N GLU A 226 1.02 -5.19 8.06
CA GLU A 226 1.18 -5.97 6.83
C GLU A 226 2.18 -7.11 7.02
N TRP A 227 2.01 -8.17 6.25
CA TRP A 227 3.04 -9.19 6.00
C TRP A 227 2.80 -9.79 4.60
N GLY A 228 3.73 -10.61 4.11
CA GLY A 228 3.59 -11.20 2.78
C GLY A 228 4.93 -11.52 2.15
N THR A 229 5.06 -11.29 0.84
CA THR A 229 6.33 -11.44 0.09
C THR A 229 6.64 -10.18 -0.73
N ASN A 230 7.82 -9.60 -0.57
CA ASN A 230 8.21 -8.38 -1.28
C ASN A 230 8.46 -8.63 -2.79
N ARG A 231 8.59 -7.58 -3.62
CA ARG A 231 8.84 -7.75 -5.08
C ARG A 231 10.09 -8.59 -5.38
N PHE A 232 11.07 -8.64 -4.47
CA PHE A 232 12.31 -9.41 -4.58
C PHE A 232 12.17 -10.90 -4.20
N GLY A 233 10.99 -11.33 -3.75
CA GLY A 233 10.69 -12.73 -3.43
C GLY A 233 11.06 -13.14 -2.00
N ARG A 234 11.34 -12.19 -1.10
CA ARG A 234 11.57 -12.47 0.33
C ARG A 234 10.28 -12.30 1.13
N PRO A 235 10.05 -13.10 2.19
CA PRO A 235 9.01 -12.79 3.15
C PRO A 235 9.32 -11.47 3.87
N PHE A 236 8.29 -10.76 4.33
CA PHE A 236 8.42 -9.55 5.14
C PHE A 236 7.33 -9.44 6.21
N THR A 237 7.54 -8.58 7.19
CA THR A 237 6.53 -8.11 8.14
C THR A 237 6.70 -6.61 8.38
N THR A 238 5.60 -5.85 8.31
CA THR A 238 5.56 -4.41 8.60
C THR A 238 4.81 -4.17 9.91
N VAL A 239 5.50 -3.60 10.89
CA VAL A 239 4.97 -3.25 12.20
C VAL A 239 4.79 -1.74 12.28
N ILE A 240 3.58 -1.26 12.62
CA ILE A 240 3.35 0.16 12.95
C ILE A 240 3.82 0.37 14.40
N THR A 241 4.94 1.07 14.57
CA THR A 241 5.59 1.32 15.86
C THR A 241 5.26 2.68 16.48
N GLU A 242 4.89 3.65 15.65
CA GLU A 242 4.23 4.90 16.06
C GLU A 242 3.04 5.10 15.10
N PRO A 243 1.80 5.35 15.57
CA PRO A 243 0.61 5.34 14.71
C PRO A 243 0.73 6.26 13.49
N LEU A 244 0.30 5.78 12.33
CA LEU A 244 0.33 6.54 11.08
C LEU A 244 -0.82 7.55 11.08
N VAL A 245 -0.51 8.84 10.96
CA VAL A 245 -1.50 9.92 11.09
C VAL A 245 -1.82 10.51 9.71
N ILE A 246 -3.08 10.44 9.30
CA ILE A 246 -3.62 10.97 8.06
C ILE A 246 -4.62 12.10 8.38
N ARG A 247 -4.55 13.24 7.67
CA ARG A 247 -5.26 14.47 8.05
C ARG A 247 -6.05 15.14 6.91
N GLN A 248 -7.33 15.42 7.14
CA GLN A 248 -8.20 16.06 6.15
C GLN A 248 -7.78 17.51 5.83
N ASP A 249 -7.38 18.28 6.84
CA ASP A 249 -6.84 19.64 6.70
C ASP A 249 -5.49 19.68 5.95
N CYS A 250 -4.89 18.52 5.71
CA CYS A 250 -3.65 18.32 4.97
C CYS A 250 -3.88 17.43 3.74
N SER A 251 -5.04 17.59 3.09
CA SER A 251 -5.45 16.93 1.85
C SER A 251 -5.53 15.39 1.91
N LEU A 252 -5.85 14.84 3.09
CA LEU A 252 -5.90 13.39 3.36
C LEU A 252 -4.57 12.66 3.10
N ARG A 253 -3.45 13.39 3.19
CA ARG A 253 -2.09 12.82 3.09
C ARG A 253 -1.67 12.24 4.45
N LEU A 254 -0.67 11.35 4.41
CA LEU A 254 0.04 10.85 5.59
C LEU A 254 1.00 11.94 6.12
N THR A 255 0.89 12.30 7.39
CA THR A 255 1.55 13.47 8.01
C THR A 255 2.41 13.14 9.23
N GLY A 256 2.55 11.86 9.60
CA GLY A 256 3.37 11.42 10.74
C GLY A 256 3.22 9.93 11.05
N GLY A 257 4.02 9.46 12.01
CA GLY A 257 4.08 8.05 12.43
C GLY A 257 5.34 7.32 11.92
N LYS A 258 5.47 6.05 12.30
CA LYS A 258 6.67 5.24 12.07
C LYS A 258 6.36 3.75 11.91
N VAL A 259 6.89 3.14 10.86
CA VAL A 259 6.92 1.67 10.71
C VAL A 259 8.31 1.08 10.86
N THR A 260 8.35 -0.20 11.21
CA THR A 260 9.53 -1.06 11.09
C THR A 260 9.19 -2.19 10.10
N HIS A 261 9.99 -2.34 9.05
CA HIS A 261 9.93 -3.47 8.13
C HIS A 261 11.00 -4.49 8.52
N GLU A 262 10.59 -5.73 8.75
CA GLU A 262 11.47 -6.86 9.02
C GLU A 262 11.52 -7.77 7.78
N VAL A 263 12.72 -7.91 7.20
CA VAL A 263 13.02 -8.77 6.05
C VAL A 263 14.22 -9.66 6.44
N PRO A 264 14.32 -10.93 6.01
CA PRO A 264 15.37 -11.85 6.49
C PRO A 264 16.84 -11.42 6.33
N LEU A 265 17.14 -10.38 5.54
CA LEU A 265 18.49 -9.82 5.41
C LEU A 265 18.67 -8.41 6.02
N PHE A 266 17.59 -7.72 6.42
CA PHE A 266 17.66 -6.34 6.91
C PHE A 266 16.38 -5.90 7.65
N THR A 267 16.55 -4.98 8.60
CA THR A 267 15.45 -4.25 9.22
C THR A 267 15.49 -2.79 8.79
N VAL A 268 14.39 -2.25 8.29
CA VAL A 268 14.27 -0.82 7.92
C VAL A 268 13.31 -0.13 8.88
N ASN A 269 13.72 0.99 9.47
CA ASN A 269 12.82 1.90 10.16
C ASN A 269 12.46 3.03 9.19
N ALA A 270 11.16 3.35 9.06
CA ALA A 270 10.66 4.43 8.21
C ALA A 270 9.81 5.41 9.04
N TRP A 271 10.19 6.69 9.03
CA TRP A 271 9.44 7.79 9.66
C TRP A 271 8.80 8.68 8.59
N PHE A 272 7.54 9.07 8.80
CA PHE A 272 6.75 9.88 7.86
C PHE A 272 6.53 11.31 8.38
N GLY A 273 5.92 12.19 7.58
CA GLY A 273 5.60 13.56 7.97
C GLY A 273 6.77 14.55 7.91
N LEU A 274 7.82 14.25 7.14
CA LEU A 274 9.07 15.02 7.14
C LEU A 274 9.19 15.96 5.93
N ASN A 275 10.11 16.92 6.02
CA ASN A 275 10.62 17.71 4.91
C ASN A 275 11.84 17.03 4.24
N GLU A 276 12.37 17.66 3.19
CA GLU A 276 13.57 17.19 2.44
C GLU A 276 14.83 17.00 3.32
N THR A 277 14.92 17.69 4.47
CA THR A 277 16.02 17.55 5.44
C THR A 277 15.79 16.45 6.48
N GLY A 278 14.66 15.73 6.42
CA GLY A 278 14.34 14.65 7.36
C GLY A 278 13.89 15.11 8.75
N ALA A 279 13.46 16.37 8.87
CA ALA A 279 12.85 16.98 10.05
C ALA A 279 11.32 17.07 9.87
N PRO A 280 10.51 17.09 10.96
CA PRO A 280 9.06 17.24 10.86
C PRO A 280 8.64 18.50 10.10
N THR A 281 7.57 18.42 9.31
CA THR A 281 7.09 19.54 8.49
C THR A 281 5.64 19.96 8.83
N SER A 282 5.18 21.06 8.25
CA SER A 282 3.87 21.65 8.54
C SER A 282 2.70 20.83 7.98
N CYS A 283 1.50 21.20 8.42
CA CYS A 283 0.24 20.62 8.00
C CYS A 283 -0.73 21.76 7.63
N PRO A 284 -1.07 21.96 6.34
CA PRO A 284 -0.47 21.33 5.16
C PRO A 284 1.03 21.65 4.99
N GLY A 285 1.76 20.76 4.31
CA GLY A 285 3.14 20.98 3.91
C GLY A 285 3.26 21.88 2.68
N THR A 286 4.34 22.66 2.58
CA THR A 286 4.61 23.54 1.42
C THR A 286 5.18 22.81 0.19
N ALA A 287 5.35 21.49 0.26
CA ALA A 287 6.02 20.66 -0.75
C ALA A 287 5.49 19.20 -0.69
N ALA A 288 6.23 18.26 -1.29
CA ALA A 288 6.05 16.84 -0.99
C ALA A 288 6.32 16.58 0.51
N TYR A 289 5.63 15.60 1.09
CA TYR A 289 6.08 14.99 2.34
C TYR A 289 7.19 13.99 2.02
N TYR A 290 8.12 13.81 2.96
CA TYR A 290 9.25 12.90 2.83
C TYR A 290 9.19 11.86 3.93
N MET A 291 9.67 10.65 3.60
CA MET A 291 9.98 9.63 4.60
C MET A 291 11.49 9.45 4.72
N LYS A 292 11.95 9.30 5.95
CA LYS A 292 13.33 8.97 6.29
C LYS A 292 13.41 7.48 6.55
N LEU A 293 14.29 6.79 5.84
CA LEU A 293 14.56 5.36 5.99
C LEU A 293 15.92 5.17 6.66
N THR A 294 16.03 4.25 7.63
CA THR A 294 17.32 3.82 8.20
C THR A 294 17.38 2.31 8.35
N TRP A 295 18.49 1.71 7.92
CA TRP A 295 18.75 0.26 8.00
C TRP A 295 20.22 0.00 8.31
N SER A 296 20.51 -1.18 8.87
CA SER A 296 21.88 -1.64 9.10
C SER A 296 22.46 -2.26 7.83
N GLY A 297 23.62 -1.78 7.40
CA GLY A 297 24.37 -2.31 6.25
C GLY A 297 25.32 -3.46 6.63
N PRO A 298 26.00 -4.05 5.62
CA PRO A 298 26.91 -5.20 5.75
C PRO A 298 27.91 -5.21 6.90
N ALA A 299 28.40 -4.04 7.31
CA ALA A 299 29.43 -3.86 8.33
C ALA A 299 28.88 -3.32 9.68
N GLY A 300 27.55 -3.34 9.88
CA GLY A 300 26.90 -2.74 11.05
C GLY A 300 26.77 -1.21 10.99
N ASN A 301 27.25 -0.57 9.92
CA ASN A 301 27.02 0.85 9.64
C ASN A 301 25.50 1.11 9.49
N ILE A 302 25.00 2.21 10.06
CA ILE A 302 23.63 2.66 9.81
C ILE A 302 23.61 3.48 8.53
N HIS A 303 22.86 3.01 7.53
CA HIS A 303 22.56 3.75 6.32
C HIS A 303 21.33 4.64 6.55
N THR A 304 21.22 5.74 5.82
CA THR A 304 20.07 6.64 5.88
C THR A 304 19.77 7.20 4.50
N THR A 305 18.49 7.24 4.12
CA THR A 305 18.03 8.06 2.99
C THR A 305 16.75 8.81 3.35
N ILE A 306 16.47 9.89 2.63
CA ILE A 306 15.26 10.70 2.77
C ILE A 306 14.67 10.80 1.36
N ILE A 307 13.45 10.29 1.16
CA ILE A 307 12.80 10.24 -0.15
C ILE A 307 11.36 10.75 -0.09
N PRO A 308 10.89 11.47 -1.12
CA PRO A 308 9.53 11.99 -1.15
C PRO A 308 8.52 10.86 -1.30
N TYR A 309 7.37 11.00 -0.65
CA TYR A 309 6.17 10.22 -0.91
C TYR A 309 5.00 11.12 -1.31
N TYR A 310 4.01 10.47 -1.90
CA TYR A 310 2.83 11.08 -2.49
C TYR A 310 1.62 10.47 -1.80
#